data_AF-A0A1C5N824-F1
#
_entry.id   AF-A0A1C5N824-F1
#
_cell.length_a   1.000
_cell.length_b   1.000
_cell.length_c   1.000
_cell.angle_alpha   90.00
_cell.angle_beta   90.00
_cell.angle_gamma   90.00
#
_symmetry.space_group_name_H-M   'P 1'
#
loop_
_entity.id
_entity.type
_entity.pdbx_description
1 polymer ?
#
loop_
_entity_poly.entity_id
_entity_poly.type
_entity_poly.pdbx_seq_one_letter_code
_entity_poly.pdbx_strand_id
1 'polypeptide(L)'
;MDLVNVNLYAEAYYSEATYEDNIWIKKSSYEILKENLKGAKVYCGEMDGKYSDVYGEISVQADWKTDKDYAEAGNDDKGNGNRLKNFLRELYDSNNLDYYEEQKEISDYFNSIDPFTMVTVYVPTSMEGELLAYAKKLQEKWKPLKGEYAYG
;
A
#
# COMPACT_ATOMS: atom_id res chain seq x y z
N MET A 1 -8.08 -7.13 11.13
CA MET A 1 -7.09 -6.18 11.72
C MET A 1 -7.54 -4.77 11.34
N ASP A 2 -7.30 -3.73 12.14
CA ASP A 2 -7.67 -2.35 11.74
C ASP A 2 -6.41 -1.60 11.26
N LEU A 3 -6.36 -1.34 9.96
CA LEU A 3 -5.20 -0.78 9.26
C LEU A 3 -5.57 0.53 8.58
N VAL A 4 -4.59 1.43 8.51
CA VAL A 4 -4.64 2.62 7.65
C VAL A 4 -3.50 2.53 6.63
N ASN A 5 -3.74 3.06 5.43
CA ASN A 5 -2.72 3.17 4.41
C ASN A 5 -2.10 4.57 4.47
N VAL A 6 -0.79 4.64 4.67
CA VAL A 6 -0.03 5.88 4.55
C VAL A 6 0.54 5.92 3.15
N ASN A 7 0.21 6.97 2.42
CA ASN A 7 0.68 7.21 1.06
C ASN A 7 1.64 8.40 1.06
N LEU A 8 2.73 8.28 0.31
CA LEU A 8 3.65 9.35 -0.02
C LEU A 8 3.58 9.57 -1.52
N TYR A 9 3.22 10.78 -1.95
CA TYR A 9 3.21 11.16 -3.36
C TYR A 9 4.11 12.36 -3.60
N ALA A 10 4.91 12.30 -4.67
CA ALA A 10 5.68 13.42 -5.17
C ALA A 10 5.66 13.45 -6.70
N GLU A 11 5.86 14.63 -7.28
CA GLU A 11 5.88 14.85 -8.72
C GLU A 11 7.07 15.74 -9.09
N ALA A 12 7.84 15.32 -10.08
CA ALA A 12 8.98 16.05 -10.59
C ALA A 12 8.52 17.22 -11.48
N TYR A 13 9.30 18.29 -11.49
CA TYR A 13 8.88 19.52 -12.18
C TYR A 13 9.09 19.46 -13.70
N TYR A 14 10.21 18.90 -14.18
CA TYR A 14 10.53 18.93 -15.62
C TYR A 14 10.16 17.65 -16.34
N SER A 15 10.34 16.50 -15.70
CA SER A 15 10.07 15.19 -16.29
C SER A 15 8.62 14.73 -16.14
N GLU A 16 7.84 15.39 -15.28
CA GLU A 16 6.51 14.92 -14.83
C GLU A 16 6.56 13.49 -14.23
N ALA A 17 7.76 12.99 -13.88
CA ALA A 17 7.90 11.71 -13.22
C ALA A 17 7.24 11.77 -11.85
N THR A 18 6.51 10.70 -11.49
CA THR A 18 5.86 10.59 -10.19
C THR A 18 6.61 9.60 -9.31
N TYR A 19 6.62 9.88 -8.02
CA TYR A 19 7.03 8.97 -6.96
C TYR A 19 5.82 8.68 -6.09
N GLU A 20 5.57 7.40 -5.85
CA GLU A 20 4.52 6.97 -4.96
C GLU A 20 5.06 5.85 -4.07
N ASP A 21 4.79 5.91 -2.76
CA ASP A 21 4.95 4.79 -1.82
C ASP A 21 3.65 4.63 -1.02
N ASN A 22 3.29 3.37 -0.73
CA ASN A 22 2.10 3.04 0.06
C ASN A 22 2.50 2.03 1.14
N ILE A 23 2.30 2.36 2.42
CA ILE A 23 2.62 1.48 3.54
C ILE A 23 1.43 1.37 4.48
N TRP A 24 1.02 0.14 4.75
CA TRP A 24 0.03 -0.17 5.77
C TRP A 24 0.63 -0.06 7.17
N ILE A 25 -0.09 0.62 8.06
CA ILE A 25 0.21 0.62 9.50
C ILE A 25 -1.06 0.33 10.29
N LYS A 26 -0.90 -0.22 11.50
CA LYS A 26 -2.00 -0.40 12.45
C LYS A 26 -2.58 0.96 12.80
N LYS A 27 -3.89 1.05 12.87
CA LYS A 27 -4.58 2.28 13.27
C LYS A 27 -4.17 2.75 14.67
N SER A 28 -3.89 1.82 15.58
CA SER A 28 -3.36 2.15 16.92
C SER A 28 -2.04 2.92 16.86
N SER A 29 -1.15 2.52 15.95
CA SER A 29 0.15 3.17 15.75
C SER A 29 -0.03 4.51 15.04
N TYR A 30 -0.94 4.58 14.07
CA TYR A 30 -1.34 5.85 13.46
C TYR A 30 -1.83 6.88 14.49
N GLU A 31 -2.68 6.50 15.44
CA GLU A 31 -3.21 7.45 16.44
C GLU A 31 -2.11 8.09 17.31
N ILE A 32 -0.99 7.40 17.51
CA ILE A 32 0.20 7.91 18.19
C ILE A 32 0.98 8.86 17.27
N LEU A 33 1.13 8.48 15.99
CA LEU A 33 1.96 9.17 15.01
C LEU A 33 1.27 10.32 14.26
N LYS A 34 -0.06 10.45 14.36
CA LYS A 34 -0.87 11.32 13.50
C LYS A 34 -0.43 12.78 13.49
N GLU A 35 0.01 13.32 14.63
CA GLU A 35 0.48 14.71 14.71
C GLU A 35 1.83 14.89 14.01
N ASN A 36 2.69 13.86 14.01
CA ASN A 36 3.94 13.87 13.27
C ASN A 36 3.73 13.69 11.76
N LEU A 37 2.72 12.91 11.36
CA LEU A 37 2.38 12.70 9.95
C LEU A 37 1.72 13.92 9.32
N LYS A 38 0.98 14.70 10.11
CA LYS A 38 0.21 15.85 9.62
C LYS A 38 1.13 16.96 9.08
N GLY A 39 1.08 17.17 7.77
CA GLY A 39 1.89 18.19 7.10
C GLY A 39 3.37 17.84 7.01
N ALA A 40 3.74 16.59 7.30
CA ALA A 40 5.08 16.09 7.06
C ALA A 40 5.41 16.17 5.57
N LYS A 41 6.68 16.51 5.31
CA LYS A 41 7.26 16.55 3.97
C LYS A 41 8.44 15.60 3.94
N VAL A 42 8.41 14.64 3.02
CA VAL A 42 9.49 13.66 2.87
C VAL A 42 10.34 14.07 1.69
N TYR A 43 11.65 14.17 1.89
CA TYR A 43 12.56 14.55 0.82
C TYR A 43 12.72 13.44 -0.23
N CYS A 44 12.52 13.79 -1.52
CA CYS A 44 12.60 12.91 -2.68
C CYS A 44 13.63 13.45 -3.69
N GLY A 45 14.90 13.57 -3.26
CA GLY A 45 15.98 14.20 -4.03
C GLY A 45 16.39 13.51 -5.35
N GLU A 46 15.88 12.31 -5.60
CA GLU A 46 16.02 11.59 -6.87
C GLU A 46 15.17 12.18 -8.00
N MET A 47 14.20 13.03 -7.68
CA MET A 47 13.30 13.67 -8.63
C MET A 47 13.85 15.02 -9.10
N ASP A 48 13.69 15.32 -10.39
CA ASP A 48 14.17 16.56 -11.00
C ASP A 48 13.28 17.77 -10.64
N GLY A 49 13.78 18.59 -9.72
CA GLY A 49 13.16 19.85 -9.34
C GLY A 49 13.56 21.01 -10.24
N LYS A 50 12.72 22.06 -10.30
CA LYS A 50 12.97 23.25 -11.13
C LYS A 50 14.24 24.00 -10.73
N TYR A 51 14.26 24.37 -9.44
CA TYR A 51 15.28 25.18 -8.78
C TYR A 51 15.41 24.81 -7.28
N SER A 52 14.79 23.70 -6.87
CA SER A 52 14.66 23.29 -5.47
C SER A 52 14.51 21.78 -5.37
N ASP A 53 14.86 21.26 -4.21
CA ASP A 53 14.56 19.91 -3.77
C ASP A 53 13.06 19.56 -3.89
N VAL A 54 12.77 18.33 -4.32
CA VAL A 54 11.40 17.79 -4.38
C VAL A 54 11.05 17.15 -3.04
N TYR A 55 9.88 17.48 -2.52
CA TYR A 55 9.34 16.90 -1.30
C TYR A 55 7.98 16.27 -1.59
N GLY A 56 7.81 15.02 -1.19
CA GLY A 56 6.53 14.36 -1.26
C GLY A 56 5.61 14.72 -0.10
N GLU A 57 4.33 14.71 -0.40
CA GLU A 57 3.24 14.94 0.53
C GLU A 57 2.72 13.61 1.06
N ILE A 58 2.44 13.58 2.37
CA ILE A 58 1.85 12.41 3.01
C ILE A 58 0.33 12.56 3.04
N SER A 59 -0.36 11.52 2.58
CA SER A 59 -1.79 11.34 2.78
C SER A 59 -2.07 10.05 3.53
N VAL A 60 -3.21 9.99 4.24
CA VAL A 60 -3.62 8.79 5.00
C VAL A 60 -5.02 8.41 4.58
N GLN A 61 -5.19 7.15 4.21
CA GLN A 61 -6.45 6.57 3.75
C GLN A 61 -6.89 5.49 4.76
N ALA A 62 -8.18 5.42 5.06
CA ALA A 62 -8.72 4.55 6.11
C ALA A 62 -10.11 3.99 5.77
N ASP A 63 -10.37 3.72 4.49
CA ASP A 63 -11.71 3.36 4.01
C ASP A 63 -12.01 1.86 4.08
N TRP A 64 -11.01 1.02 4.31
CA TRP A 64 -11.12 -0.45 4.36
C TRP A 64 -11.62 -0.94 5.72
N LYS A 65 -12.60 -1.86 5.70
CA LYS A 65 -13.28 -2.33 6.91
C LYS A 65 -13.36 -3.84 7.02
N THR A 66 -13.28 -4.54 5.90
CA THR A 66 -13.44 -6.00 5.83
C THR A 66 -12.20 -6.67 5.24
N ASP A 67 -12.01 -7.95 5.56
CA ASP A 67 -10.94 -8.78 4.98
C ASP A 67 -11.00 -8.78 3.44
N LYS A 68 -12.21 -8.68 2.87
CA LYS A 68 -12.39 -8.53 1.43
C LYS A 68 -11.84 -7.19 0.93
N ASP A 69 -12.17 -6.08 1.59
CA ASP A 69 -11.66 -4.76 1.21
C ASP A 69 -10.12 -4.77 1.23
N TYR A 70 -9.52 -5.34 2.27
CA TYR A 70 -8.07 -5.46 2.39
C TYR A 70 -7.47 -6.40 1.33
N ALA A 71 -8.12 -7.52 1.02
CA ALA A 71 -7.65 -8.43 -0.01
C ALA A 71 -7.68 -7.77 -1.41
N GLU A 72 -8.71 -6.97 -1.71
CA GLU A 72 -8.82 -6.21 -2.97
C GLU A 72 -7.81 -5.06 -3.05
N ALA A 73 -7.53 -4.38 -1.94
CA ALA A 73 -6.50 -3.34 -1.87
C ALA A 73 -5.10 -3.91 -2.05
N GLY A 74 -4.90 -5.12 -1.52
CA GLY A 74 -3.64 -5.84 -1.52
C GLY A 74 -2.61 -5.27 -0.54
N ASN A 75 -1.56 -6.05 -0.33
CA ASN A 75 -0.31 -5.58 0.27
C ASN A 75 0.72 -5.24 -0.81
N ASP A 76 0.24 -4.88 -2.01
CA ASP A 76 1.15 -4.58 -3.09
C ASP A 76 1.98 -3.38 -2.65
N ASP A 77 3.28 -3.63 -2.55
CA ASP A 77 4.37 -2.69 -2.39
C ASP A 77 4.41 -1.85 -3.69
N LYS A 78 3.35 -1.06 -3.94
CA LYS A 78 3.21 -0.14 -5.07
C LYS A 78 4.12 1.08 -4.88
N GLY A 79 5.26 0.85 -4.26
CA GLY A 79 6.28 1.82 -3.92
C GLY A 79 7.38 1.82 -4.96
N ASN A 80 7.70 2.99 -5.49
CA ASN A 80 8.85 3.18 -6.37
C ASN A 80 10.16 3.37 -5.57
N GLY A 81 10.12 3.31 -4.23
CA GLY A 81 11.32 3.45 -3.41
C GLY A 81 11.15 3.06 -1.94
N ASN A 82 11.99 3.66 -1.08
CA ASN A 82 12.05 3.38 0.36
C ASN A 82 11.90 4.66 1.20
N ARG A 83 11.49 5.78 0.59
CA ARG A 83 11.43 7.09 1.26
C ARG A 83 10.40 7.08 2.40
N LEU A 84 9.19 6.58 2.13
CA LEU A 84 8.16 6.49 3.16
C LEU A 84 8.55 5.50 4.27
N LYS A 85 9.15 4.36 3.90
CA LYS A 85 9.65 3.37 4.86
C LYS A 85 10.67 3.97 5.82
N ASN A 86 11.67 4.68 5.30
CA ASN A 86 12.71 5.28 6.14
C ASN A 86 12.13 6.34 7.07
N PHE A 87 11.26 7.20 6.56
CA PHE A 87 10.57 8.21 7.35
C PHE A 87 9.71 7.59 8.47
N LEU A 88 8.91 6.56 8.16
CA LEU A 88 8.10 5.87 9.16
C LEU A 88 8.97 5.18 10.22
N ARG A 89 10.09 4.55 9.84
CA ARG A 89 11.01 3.94 10.81
C ARG A 89 11.52 4.94 11.84
N GLU A 90 12.00 6.10 11.39
CA GLU A 90 12.49 7.15 12.30
C GLU A 90 11.38 7.65 13.24
N LEU A 91 10.16 7.78 12.72
CA LEU A 91 8.99 8.15 13.53
C LEU A 91 8.62 7.08 14.55
N TYR A 92 8.65 5.80 14.19
CA TYR A 92 8.38 4.69 15.09
C TYR A 92 9.41 4.64 16.21
N ASP A 93 10.71 4.70 15.87
CA ASP A 93 11.81 4.70 16.83
C ASP A 93 11.66 5.87 17.82
N SER A 94 11.33 7.07 17.31
CA SER A 94 11.15 8.28 18.14
C SER A 94 9.94 8.22 19.07
N ASN A 95 8.97 7.35 18.79
CA ASN A 95 7.75 7.15 19.58
C ASN A 95 7.73 5.81 20.35
N ASN A 96 8.89 5.13 20.44
CA ASN A 96 9.04 3.85 21.13
C ASN A 96 8.05 2.78 20.61
N LEU A 97 7.89 2.73 19.30
CA LEU A 97 7.13 1.72 18.56
C LEU A 97 8.08 0.83 17.74
N ASP A 98 7.76 -0.45 17.60
CA ASP A 98 8.56 -1.37 16.76
C ASP A 98 7.96 -1.48 15.35
N TYR A 99 8.59 -0.79 14.39
CA TYR A 99 8.17 -0.82 12.99
C TYR A 99 8.25 -2.23 12.40
N TYR A 100 9.31 -2.98 12.68
CA TYR A 100 9.54 -4.26 12.03
C TYR A 100 8.63 -5.36 12.56
N GLU A 101 8.37 -5.37 13.87
CA GLU A 101 7.40 -6.26 14.48
C GLU A 101 6.00 -6.01 13.89
N GLU A 102 5.59 -4.73 13.79
CA GLU A 102 4.30 -4.38 13.21
C GLU A 102 4.18 -4.79 11.73
N GLN A 103 5.19 -4.49 10.90
CA GLN A 103 5.16 -4.87 9.49
C GLN A 103 5.14 -6.39 9.31
N LYS A 104 5.79 -7.15 10.21
CA LYS A 104 5.69 -8.61 10.21
C LYS A 104 4.26 -9.06 10.50
N GLU A 105 3.61 -8.51 11.52
CA GLU A 105 2.21 -8.85 11.83
C GLU A 105 1.24 -8.51 10.70
N ILE A 106 1.45 -7.36 10.05
CA ILE A 106 0.65 -6.93 8.90
C ILE A 106 0.85 -7.89 7.72
N SER A 107 2.10 -8.28 7.43
CA SER A 107 2.40 -9.27 6.40
C SER A 107 1.75 -10.63 6.70
N ASP A 108 1.85 -11.10 7.95
CA ASP A 108 1.20 -12.34 8.39
C ASP A 108 -0.33 -12.26 8.25
N TYR A 109 -0.93 -11.08 8.54
CA TYR A 109 -2.35 -10.83 8.32
C TYR A 109 -2.74 -10.91 6.84
N PHE A 110 -2.04 -10.18 5.96
CA PHE A 110 -2.30 -10.24 4.51
C PHE A 110 -2.14 -11.66 3.96
N ASN A 111 -1.08 -12.38 4.32
CA ASN A 111 -0.89 -13.78 3.95
C ASN A 111 -2.05 -14.69 4.39
N SER A 112 -2.78 -14.31 5.46
CA SER A 112 -3.92 -15.07 5.97
C SER A 112 -5.26 -14.78 5.27
N ILE A 113 -5.36 -13.67 4.50
CA ILE A 113 -6.59 -13.27 3.80
C ILE A 113 -6.53 -13.44 2.28
N ASP A 114 -5.39 -13.86 1.73
CA ASP A 114 -5.15 -14.13 0.30
C ASP A 114 -5.43 -12.92 -0.60
N PRO A 115 -4.56 -11.88 -0.55
CA PRO A 115 -4.75 -10.67 -1.32
C PRO A 115 -4.69 -10.92 -2.82
N PHE A 116 -5.38 -10.07 -3.57
CA PHE A 116 -5.38 -10.11 -5.02
C PHE A 116 -3.98 -9.75 -5.51
N THR A 117 -3.52 -10.44 -6.56
CA THR A 117 -2.24 -10.16 -7.21
C THR A 117 -2.46 -9.89 -8.69
N MET A 118 -1.77 -8.89 -9.23
CA MET A 118 -1.82 -8.57 -10.65
C MET A 118 -0.87 -9.50 -11.42
N VAL A 119 -1.42 -10.28 -12.35
CA VAL A 119 -0.65 -11.15 -13.24
C VAL A 119 -0.74 -10.63 -14.67
N THR A 120 0.40 -10.25 -15.25
CA THR A 120 0.50 -9.81 -16.64
C THR A 120 1.04 -10.95 -17.51
N VAL A 121 0.35 -11.28 -18.59
CA VAL A 121 0.76 -12.31 -19.55
C VAL A 121 0.66 -11.79 -20.99
N TYR A 122 1.52 -12.30 -21.87
CA TYR A 122 1.48 -12.02 -23.31
C TYR A 122 0.99 -13.26 -24.05
N VAL A 123 -0.03 -13.09 -24.90
CA VAL A 123 -0.61 -14.16 -25.73
C VAL A 123 -0.83 -13.64 -27.16
N PRO A 124 -0.85 -14.53 -28.17
CA PRO A 124 -1.32 -14.14 -29.51
C PRO A 124 -2.74 -13.59 -29.45
N THR A 125 -3.06 -12.61 -30.30
CA THR A 125 -4.40 -12.00 -30.35
C THR A 125 -5.52 -13.03 -30.52
N SER A 126 -5.26 -14.13 -31.24
CA SER A 126 -6.24 -15.22 -31.41
C SER A 126 -6.63 -15.94 -30.12
N MET A 127 -5.86 -15.79 -29.04
CA MET A 127 -6.08 -16.43 -27.73
C MET A 127 -6.65 -15.48 -26.67
N GLU A 128 -6.86 -14.20 -26.98
CA GLU A 128 -7.36 -13.20 -26.03
C GLU A 128 -8.69 -13.64 -25.38
N GLY A 129 -9.65 -14.09 -26.18
CA GLY A 129 -10.95 -14.55 -25.68
C GLY A 129 -10.86 -15.76 -24.75
N GLU A 130 -9.95 -16.70 -25.03
CA GLU A 130 -9.72 -17.88 -24.19
C GLU A 130 -9.10 -17.50 -22.85
N LEU A 131 -8.09 -16.60 -22.87
CA LEU A 131 -7.46 -16.08 -21.66
C LEU A 131 -8.48 -15.35 -20.77
N LEU A 132 -9.30 -14.47 -21.35
CA LEU A 132 -10.34 -13.75 -20.61
C LEU A 132 -11.38 -14.70 -20.00
N ALA A 133 -11.79 -15.73 -20.73
CA ALA A 133 -12.72 -16.73 -20.21
C ALA A 133 -12.10 -17.57 -19.07
N TYR A 134 -10.82 -17.92 -19.19
CA TYR A 134 -10.08 -18.61 -18.14
C TYR A 134 -9.92 -17.76 -16.88
N ALA A 135 -9.53 -16.49 -17.04
CA ALA A 135 -9.39 -15.54 -15.93
C ALA A 135 -10.70 -15.34 -15.16
N LYS A 136 -11.84 -15.19 -15.86
CA LYS A 136 -13.17 -15.12 -15.24
C LYS A 136 -13.49 -16.36 -14.41
N LYS A 137 -13.23 -17.56 -14.94
CA LYS A 137 -13.42 -18.82 -14.21
C LYS A 137 -12.55 -18.92 -12.96
N LEU A 138 -11.36 -18.31 -12.95
CA LEU A 138 -10.52 -18.25 -11.76
C LEU A 138 -11.10 -17.30 -10.70
N GLN A 139 -11.57 -16.12 -11.11
CA GLN A 139 -12.21 -15.16 -10.21
C GLN A 139 -13.45 -15.74 -9.53
N GLU A 140 -14.27 -16.50 -10.26
CA GLU A 140 -15.46 -17.18 -9.71
C GLU A 140 -15.12 -18.28 -8.68
N LYS A 141 -13.90 -18.82 -8.71
CA LYS A 141 -13.46 -19.83 -7.74
C LYS A 141 -12.94 -19.24 -6.45
N TRP A 142 -12.57 -17.96 -6.43
CA TRP A 142 -12.01 -17.33 -5.26
C TRP A 142 -13.04 -17.31 -4.13
N LYS A 143 -12.59 -17.74 -2.95
CA LYS A 143 -13.35 -17.67 -1.70
C LYS A 143 -12.39 -17.08 -0.67
N PRO A 144 -12.79 -16.05 0.09
CA PRO A 144 -11.93 -15.49 1.13
C PRO A 144 -11.51 -16.57 2.14
N LEU A 145 -10.21 -16.64 2.48
CA LEU A 145 -9.65 -17.71 3.32
C LEU A 145 -10.05 -17.59 4.81
N LYS A 146 -10.52 -16.43 5.24
CA LYS A 146 -11.07 -16.22 6.59
C LYS A 146 -12.54 -15.83 6.53
N GLY A 147 -13.35 -16.71 7.14
CA GLY A 147 -14.63 -16.46 7.79
C GLY A 147 -15.57 -15.44 7.16
N GLU A 148 -16.65 -15.96 6.57
CA GLU A 148 -17.97 -15.36 6.75
C GLU A 148 -18.19 -15.04 8.24
N TYR A 149 -17.90 -13.80 8.66
CA TYR A 149 -18.60 -13.22 9.78
C TYR A 149 -19.64 -12.28 9.19
N ALA A 150 -20.80 -12.89 8.93
CA ALA A 150 -22.07 -12.21 9.01
C ALA A 150 -22.09 -11.40 10.32
N TYR A 151 -21.92 -10.09 10.22
CA TYR A 151 -22.39 -9.18 11.24
C TYR A 151 -23.72 -8.61 10.76
N GLY A 152 -24.79 -9.16 11.32
CA GLY A 152 -26.10 -8.52 11.55
C GLY A 152 -26.86 -8.00 10.34
#